data_AF-X1JNH5-F1
#
_entry.id   AF-X1JNH5-F1
#
_cell.length_a   1.000
_cell.length_b   1.000
_cell.length_c   1.000
_cell.angle_alpha   90.00
_cell.angle_beta   90.00
_cell.angle_gamma   90.00
#
_symmetry.space_group_name_H-M   'P 1'
#
loop_
_entity.id
_entity.type
_entity.pdbx_description
1 polymer ?
#
loop_
_entity_poly.entity_id
_entity_poly.type
_entity_poly.pdbx_seq_one_letter_code
_entity_poly.pdbx_strand_id
1 'polypeptide(L)'
;MKKEPLKVSKAQLERIHDYAATFSTPHGERVLEDLEAEYGGECYVKGDIYETLRRTVNRDLLDRIKYMVSLPEVGLEIEEEQKEEET
;
A
#
# COMPACT_ATOMS: atom_id res chain seq x y z
N MET A 1 -24.02 1.62 4.57
CA MET A 1 -23.49 0.24 4.44
C MET A 1 -22.39 0.09 5.48
N LYS A 2 -22.44 -0.92 6.36
CA LYS A 2 -21.30 -1.19 7.25
C LYS A 2 -20.20 -1.81 6.38
N LYS A 3 -19.02 -1.20 6.30
CA LYS A 3 -17.87 -1.83 5.64
C LYS A 3 -17.46 -3.02 6.52
N GLU A 4 -17.43 -4.21 5.94
CA GLU A 4 -16.87 -5.36 6.64
C GLU A 4 -15.36 -5.14 6.82
N PRO A 5 -14.81 -5.49 8.00
CA PRO A 5 -13.39 -5.30 8.27
C PRO A 5 -12.54 -6.16 7.35
N LEU A 6 -11.40 -5.62 6.93
CA LEU A 6 -10.49 -6.34 6.04
C LEU A 6 -9.71 -7.39 6.85
N LYS A 7 -9.79 -8.63 6.40
CA LYS A 7 -9.04 -9.75 6.94
C LYS A 7 -7.62 -9.76 6.39
N VAL A 8 -6.62 -9.82 7.28
CA VAL A 8 -5.18 -9.79 6.93
C VAL A 8 -4.40 -10.78 7.79
N SER A 9 -3.27 -11.27 7.30
CA SER A 9 -2.36 -12.07 8.13
C SER A 9 -1.65 -11.18 9.16
N LYS A 10 -1.14 -11.78 10.24
CA LYS A 10 -0.38 -11.05 11.28
C LYS A 10 0.81 -10.29 10.69
N ALA A 11 1.59 -10.94 9.81
CA ALA A 11 2.73 -10.31 9.16
C ALA A 11 2.33 -9.16 8.21
N GLN A 12 1.13 -9.22 7.62
CA GLN A 12 0.59 -8.09 6.84
C GLN A 12 0.17 -6.94 7.76
N LEU A 13 -0.47 -7.24 8.90
CA LEU A 13 -0.89 -6.24 9.88
C LEU A 13 0.29 -5.42 10.42
N GLU A 14 1.39 -6.08 10.79
CA GLU A 14 2.62 -5.41 11.23
C GLU A 14 3.13 -4.43 10.17
N ARG A 15 3.22 -4.87 8.91
CA ARG A 15 3.63 -4.00 7.80
C ARG A 15 2.66 -2.84 7.55
N ILE A 16 1.35 -3.06 7.69
CA ILE A 16 0.35 -1.97 7.57
C ILE A 16 0.63 -0.89 8.62
N HIS A 17 0.85 -1.30 9.87
CA HIS A 17 1.16 -0.36 10.93
C HIS A 17 2.49 0.37 10.70
N ASP A 18 3.53 -0.30 10.22
CA ASP A 18 4.81 0.35 9.93
C ASP A 18 4.71 1.41 8.83
N TYR A 19 3.97 1.11 7.75
CA TYR A 19 3.73 2.06 6.67
C TYR A 19 2.92 3.25 7.16
N ALA A 20 1.81 3.00 7.86
CA ALA A 20 0.98 4.04 8.42
C ALA A 20 1.77 4.93 9.39
N ALA A 21 2.53 4.33 10.32
CA ALA A 21 3.35 5.08 11.27
C ALA A 21 4.42 5.93 10.59
N THR A 22 5.03 5.44 9.50
CA THR A 22 6.07 6.16 8.76
C THR A 22 5.49 7.36 8.00
N PHE A 23 4.42 7.11 7.24
CA PHE A 23 3.87 8.06 6.29
C PHE A 23 2.80 8.99 6.86
N SER A 24 2.38 8.80 8.12
CA SER A 24 1.54 9.76 8.87
C SER A 24 2.37 10.79 9.65
N THR A 25 3.70 10.82 9.47
CA THR A 25 4.56 11.87 10.04
C THR A 25 4.66 13.05 9.08
N PRO A 26 4.94 14.28 9.55
CA PRO A 26 5.12 15.43 8.67
C PRO A 26 6.22 15.25 7.60
N HIS A 27 7.25 14.46 7.91
CA HIS A 27 8.29 14.13 6.93
C HIS A 27 7.82 13.07 5.93
N GLY A 28 7.10 12.06 6.40
CA GLY A 28 6.50 11.02 5.57
C GLY A 28 5.47 11.58 4.58
N GLU A 29 4.62 12.50 5.03
CA GLU A 29 3.66 13.21 4.19
C GLU A 29 4.34 13.96 3.05
N ARG A 30 5.41 14.72 3.35
CA ARG A 30 6.19 15.41 2.30
C ARG A 30 6.86 14.46 1.31
N VAL A 31 7.31 13.30 1.77
CA VAL A 31 7.84 12.26 0.86
C VAL A 31 6.73 11.71 -0.02
N LEU A 32 5.52 11.47 0.52
CA LEU A 32 4.40 11.03 -0.30
C LEU A 32 3.98 12.07 -1.34
N GLU A 33 3.97 13.35 -0.98
CA GLU A 33 3.68 14.44 -1.91
C GLU A 33 4.70 14.49 -3.06
N ASP A 34 5.98 14.30 -2.77
CA ASP A 34 7.05 14.21 -3.77
C ASP A 34 6.87 13.00 -4.70
N LEU A 35 6.60 11.82 -4.12
CA LEU A 35 6.32 10.60 -4.89
C LEU A 35 5.06 10.74 -5.77
N GLU A 36 4.01 11.40 -5.26
CA GLU A 36 2.78 11.67 -6.02
C GLU A 36 3.06 12.60 -7.20
N ALA A 37 3.85 13.66 -6.99
CA ALA A 37 4.23 14.59 -8.04
C ALA A 37 5.04 13.91 -9.16
N GLU A 38 5.93 12.99 -8.80
CA GLU A 38 6.78 12.28 -9.76
C GLU A 38 6.05 11.10 -10.45
N TYR A 39 5.24 10.33 -9.72
CA TYR A 39 4.71 9.04 -10.19
C TYR A 39 3.17 8.98 -10.33
N GLY A 40 2.42 9.98 -9.87
CA GLY A 40 0.95 9.99 -9.93
C GLY A 40 0.36 10.25 -11.33
N GLY A 41 1.21 10.61 -12.30
CA GLY A 41 0.80 11.01 -13.64
C GLY A 41 0.48 9.86 -14.63
N GLU A 42 0.40 10.23 -15.91
CA GLU A 42 0.21 9.27 -17.00
C GLU A 42 1.44 8.35 -17.16
N CYS A 43 1.19 7.03 -17.14
CA CYS A 43 2.23 6.04 -17.35
C CYS A 43 2.50 5.75 -18.83
N TYR A 44 1.53 5.92 -19.73
CA TYR A 44 1.70 5.54 -21.13
C TYR A 44 2.61 6.53 -21.87
N VAL A 45 3.68 6.01 -22.47
CA VAL A 45 4.58 6.76 -23.35
C VAL A 45 4.56 6.16 -24.75
N LYS A 46 4.07 6.94 -25.72
CA LYS A 46 3.91 6.48 -27.09
C LYS A 46 5.27 6.11 -27.71
N GLY A 47 5.40 4.86 -28.14
CA GLY A 47 6.61 4.36 -28.80
C GLY A 47 7.71 3.92 -27.83
N ASP A 48 7.48 4.00 -26.52
CA ASP A 48 8.45 3.56 -25.50
C ASP A 48 7.77 2.66 -24.46
N ILE A 49 7.84 1.35 -24.71
CA ILE A 49 7.25 0.35 -23.82
C ILE A 49 8.01 0.22 -22.50
N TYR A 50 9.32 0.46 -22.50
CA TYR A 50 10.15 0.34 -21.30
C TYR A 50 9.87 1.49 -20.34
N GLU A 51 9.76 2.71 -20.86
CA GLU A 51 9.37 3.86 -20.06
C GLU A 51 7.93 3.70 -19.54
N THR A 52 7.02 3.18 -20.36
CA THR A 52 5.65 2.89 -19.93
C THR A 52 5.63 1.90 -18.76
N LEU A 53 6.40 0.81 -18.85
CA LEU A 53 6.49 -0.19 -17.80
C LEU A 53 7.11 0.40 -16.52
N ARG A 54 8.21 1.17 -16.65
CA ARG A 54 8.86 1.84 -15.51
C ARG A 54 7.89 2.73 -14.75
N ARG A 55 7.14 3.58 -15.46
CA ARG A 55 6.13 4.47 -14.84
C ARG A 55 5.01 3.69 -14.18
N THR A 56 4.56 2.60 -14.79
CA THR A 56 3.50 1.76 -14.23
C THR A 56 3.94 1.14 -12.91
N VAL A 57 5.12 0.52 -12.87
CA VAL A 57 5.66 -0.10 -11.65
C VAL A 57 5.85 0.94 -10.53
N ASN A 58 6.32 2.14 -10.86
CA ASN A 58 6.46 3.21 -9.87
C ASN A 58 5.11 3.68 -9.33
N ARG A 59 4.09 3.79 -10.18
CA ARG A 59 2.73 4.13 -9.74
C ARG A 59 2.11 3.04 -8.88
N ASP A 60 2.31 1.77 -9.22
CA ASP A 60 1.84 0.64 -8.40
C ASP A 60 2.46 0.65 -6.99
N LEU A 61 3.74 1.05 -6.88
CA LEU A 61 4.39 1.21 -5.58
C LEU A 61 3.76 2.35 -4.77
N LEU A 62 3.53 3.52 -5.39
CA LEU A 62 2.86 4.65 -4.76
C LEU A 62 1.45 4.28 -4.29
N ASP A 63 0.65 3.64 -5.16
CA ASP A 63 -0.70 3.19 -4.85
C ASP A 63 -0.70 2.17 -3.70
N ARG A 64 0.29 1.27 -3.66
CA ARG A 64 0.47 0.35 -2.54
C ARG A 64 0.74 1.09 -1.23
N ILE A 65 1.61 2.09 -1.22
CA ILE A 65 1.89 2.87 -0.01
C ILE A 65 0.60 3.55 0.47
N LYS A 66 -0.10 4.27 -0.41
CA LYS A 66 -1.35 4.97 -0.08
C LYS A 66 -2.42 4.02 0.44
N TYR A 67 -2.56 2.86 -0.19
CA TYR A 67 -3.45 1.81 0.26
C TYR A 67 -3.13 1.38 1.70
N MET A 68 -1.87 0.99 1.97
CA MET A 68 -1.45 0.55 3.30
C MET A 68 -1.64 1.62 4.38
N VAL A 69 -1.38 2.89 4.06
CA VAL A 69 -1.58 4.02 4.98
C VAL A 69 -3.06 4.26 5.28
N SER A 70 -3.96 4.01 4.32
CA SER A 70 -5.40 4.20 4.51
C SER A 70 -6.09 3.07 5.30
N LEU A 71 -5.48 1.88 5.35
CA LEU A 71 -6.10 0.68 5.92
C LEU A 71 -6.45 0.76 7.41
N PRO A 72 -5.65 1.37 8.30
CA PRO A 72 -6.02 1.51 9.71
C PRO A 72 -7.36 2.23 9.94
N GLU A 73 -7.80 3.09 9.01
CA GLU A 73 -9.08 3.81 9.11
C GLU A 73 -10.30 2.93 8.79
N VAL A 74 -10.10 1.80 8.12
CA VAL A 74 -11.18 0.95 7.58
C VAL A 74 -11.51 -0.23 8.51
N GLY A 75 -10.68 -0.48 9.52
CA GLY A 75 -10.80 -1.61 10.45
C GLY A 75 -10.15 -2.87 9.90
N LEU A 76 -9.23 -3.45 10.70
CA LEU A 76 -8.43 -4.64 10.34
C LEU A 76 -8.71 -5.78 11.30
N GLU A 77 -8.92 -6.98 10.76
CA GLU A 77 -9.05 -8.22 11.52
C GLU A 77 -7.95 -9.21 11.12
N ILE A 78 -7.37 -9.90 12.10
CA ILE A 78 -6.36 -10.92 11.83
C ILE A 78 -7.08 -12.21 11.39
N GLU A 79 -6.66 -12.80 10.28
CA GLU A 79 -7.04 -14.17 9.94
C GLU A 79 -6.36 -15.13 10.92
N GLU A 80 -7.15 -15.86 11.71
CA GLU A 80 -6.61 -16.95 12.53
C GLU A 80 -6.04 -18.02 11.60
N GLU A 81 -4.71 -18.18 11.63
CA GLU A 81 -4.05 -19.30 10.97
C GLU A 81 -4.53 -20.60 11.64
N GLN A 82 -5.24 -21.44 10.88
CA GLN A 82 -5.51 -22.81 11.31
C GLN A 82 -4.14 -23.50 11.45
N LYS A 83 -3.68 -23.69 12.69
CA LYS A 83 -2.58 -24.60 12.95
C LYS A 83 -3.09 -26.00 12.62
N GLU A 84 -2.71 -26.52 11.47
CA GLU A 84 -2.68 -27.97 11.27
C GLU A 84 -1.67 -28.51 12.31
N GLU A 85 -2.20 -29.04 13.41
CA GLU A 85 -1.44 -29.89 14.32
C GLU A 85 -1.05 -31.15 13.53
N GLU A 86 0.14 -31.14 12.91
CA GLU A 86 0.76 -32.35 12.42
C GLU A 86 1.20 -33.20 13.62
N THR A 87 0.43 -34.26 13.85
CA THR A 87 0.66 -35.43 14.69
C THR A 87 1.98 -36.15 14.45
#